data_AF-A0A8B6CN96-F1
#
_entry.id   AF-A0A8B6CN96-F1
#
_cell.length_a   1.000
_cell.length_b   1.000
_cell.length_c   1.000
_cell.angle_alpha   90.00
_cell.angle_beta   90.00
_cell.angle_gamma   90.00
#
_symmetry.space_group_name_H-M   'P 1'
#
loop_
_entity.id
_entity.type
_entity.pdbx_description
1 polymer ?
#
loop_
_entity_poly.entity_id
_entity_poly.type
_entity_poly.pdbx_seq_one_letter_code
_entity_poly.pdbx_strand_id
1 'polypeptide(L)'
;MPNIFNLKARFLNRTSFYVQLASLTYDACCKMNIHIAFPDKPVYLERYEGGGNLLQKNQKETSFELSLSPVSDCFTDTHDILLFPNILKANTDTISNYIKSAIRSQKLLREITQKYACNVSLSTFTDIDSNQDAHEKIYRGVCVFAHHSDKKFSANDVIKMAYENNLKRHYFIKLIKEGKCRVEERDSETMGVLSDHIYIVKDSWGTFEKCRSITQCQSRAFSKPDLCPVFHSYVEARKILSKCKDMPEAITLLDIADKNIPGNFDVNELQNQIQHPFVVVEGLDATGKTTLTETLEKKLNAVRYYTPPPEVAHLRKFFDALPEIIRRAYYCIGNYIVAIQIARECQNKAVIMDRFWHSTTAYGVANETSTSDMPPSGHWVYQWPSDLLKPTLVLFLTVTEEVRRQRLSGRGGAITFEEQHLDKDILFRQRLCEAYRRMENPVCIEIDAKGSKESVVKTAEETLEKHGIKL
;
A
#
# COMPACT_ATOMS: atom_id res chain seq x y z
N MET A 1 25.18 -5.87 -36.93
CA MET A 1 26.65 -5.84 -36.75
C MET A 1 27.30 -5.46 -38.08
N PRO A 2 28.50 -4.84 -38.13
CA PRO A 2 29.30 -4.14 -37.11
C PRO A 2 29.69 -2.69 -37.57
N ASN A 3 30.13 -1.78 -36.69
CA ASN A 3 31.54 -1.47 -36.36
C ASN A 3 31.53 -0.44 -35.20
N ILE A 4 32.08 -0.73 -34.03
CA ILE A 4 33.44 -0.41 -33.56
C ILE A 4 33.92 1.00 -33.90
N PHE A 5 34.06 1.84 -32.86
CA PHE A 5 35.18 2.79 -32.74
C PHE A 5 35.75 2.76 -31.33
N ASN A 6 37.04 2.42 -31.26
CA ASN A 6 37.95 2.66 -30.14
C ASN A 6 38.38 4.13 -30.15
N LEU A 7 38.58 4.74 -28.97
CA LEU A 7 39.58 5.81 -28.84
C LEU A 7 40.24 5.79 -27.45
N LYS A 8 41.57 5.71 -27.49
CA LYS A 8 42.52 5.62 -26.39
C LYS A 8 42.79 6.98 -25.74
N ALA A 9 43.24 6.86 -24.49
CA ALA A 9 43.53 7.89 -23.49
C ALA A 9 44.60 8.96 -23.83
N ARG A 10 44.56 10.05 -23.06
CA ARG A 10 45.71 10.93 -22.75
C ARG A 10 45.77 11.17 -21.24
N PHE A 11 46.94 10.93 -20.64
CA PHE A 11 47.31 11.31 -19.28
C PHE A 11 47.87 12.74 -19.25
N LEU A 12 47.52 13.50 -18.21
CA LEU A 12 48.27 14.67 -17.72
C LEU A 12 48.15 14.70 -16.17
N ASN A 13 49.24 14.39 -15.47
CA ASN A 13 49.41 14.54 -14.01
C ASN A 13 49.35 16.04 -13.62
N ARG A 14 49.00 16.49 -12.40
CA ARG A 14 49.52 16.15 -11.06
C ARG A 14 48.46 16.33 -9.96
N THR A 15 48.05 15.25 -9.30
CA THR A 15 48.17 14.97 -7.85
C THR A 15 47.36 13.70 -7.49
N SER A 16 48.09 12.60 -7.24
CA SER A 16 47.72 11.39 -6.46
C SER A 16 46.71 10.39 -7.10
N PHE A 17 47.15 9.32 -7.78
CA PHE A 17 47.59 7.95 -7.33
C PHE A 17 46.47 6.97 -6.91
N TYR A 18 46.37 5.88 -7.68
CA TYR A 18 45.64 4.64 -7.40
C TYR A 18 46.55 3.67 -6.62
N VAL A 19 46.00 2.98 -5.63
CA VAL A 19 46.55 1.71 -5.12
C VAL A 19 45.42 0.71 -5.03
N GLN A 20 45.58 -0.38 -5.78
CA GLN A 20 44.80 -1.61 -5.67
C GLN A 20 45.42 -2.43 -4.53
N LEU A 21 44.61 -2.90 -3.58
CA LEU A 21 44.98 -4.00 -2.71
C LEU A 21 43.85 -5.02 -2.65
N ALA A 22 44.19 -6.24 -3.03
CA ALA A 22 43.38 -7.43 -2.94
C ALA A 22 43.49 -8.08 -1.54
N SER A 23 42.46 -8.88 -1.24
CA SER A 23 42.37 -9.90 -0.19
C SER A 23 42.13 -9.42 1.25
N LEU A 24 41.06 -9.86 1.89
CA LEU A 24 41.02 -11.13 2.63
C LEU A 24 39.59 -11.48 3.07
N THR A 25 39.37 -12.79 3.12
CA THR A 25 38.24 -13.61 3.57
C THR A 25 37.60 -13.19 4.91
N TYR A 26 36.28 -13.37 5.08
CA TYR A 26 35.68 -14.14 6.20
C TYR A 26 34.17 -14.42 6.00
N ASP A 27 33.76 -15.54 6.57
CA ASP A 27 32.49 -16.28 6.47
C ASP A 27 31.38 -15.78 7.44
N ALA A 28 30.12 -16.09 7.07
CA ALA A 28 28.84 -16.25 7.84
C ALA A 28 28.63 -15.46 9.18
N CYS A 29 27.47 -14.89 9.56
CA CYS A 29 26.07 -15.30 9.39
C CYS A 29 25.10 -14.24 9.98
N CYS A 30 23.85 -14.23 9.46
CA CYS A 30 22.56 -13.70 9.97
C CYS A 30 22.33 -12.20 10.26
N LYS A 31 21.18 -11.71 9.76
CA LYS A 31 20.89 -10.34 9.28
C LYS A 31 19.64 -9.73 9.94
N MET A 32 19.62 -8.41 10.05
CA MET A 32 18.45 -7.53 10.28
C MET A 32 18.57 -6.32 9.32
N ASN A 33 17.50 -5.97 8.62
CA ASN A 33 17.38 -5.19 7.37
C ASN A 33 16.43 -3.96 7.44
N ILE A 34 16.93 -2.75 7.74
CA ILE A 34 16.21 -1.48 7.51
C ILE A 34 16.12 -1.18 6.00
N HIS A 35 14.92 -0.93 5.47
CA HIS A 35 14.63 -0.43 4.12
C HIS A 35 14.04 1.00 4.10
N ILE A 36 14.48 1.88 3.20
CA ILE A 36 13.88 3.21 2.95
C ILE A 36 13.49 3.39 1.48
N ALA A 37 12.28 3.90 1.19
CA ALA A 37 11.74 4.12 -0.16
C ALA A 37 11.14 5.54 -0.37
N PHE A 38 11.13 6.04 -1.62
CA PHE A 38 10.63 7.37 -2.06
C PHE A 38 9.13 7.36 -2.47
N PRO A 39 8.63 8.35 -3.25
CA PRO A 39 7.51 9.26 -2.93
C PRO A 39 6.11 8.61 -2.98
N ASP A 40 6.02 7.33 -3.35
CA ASP A 40 4.77 6.69 -3.76
C ASP A 40 4.24 5.68 -2.70
N LYS A 41 4.75 5.79 -1.45
CA LYS A 41 4.46 4.99 -0.21
C LYS A 41 5.15 3.60 -0.18
N PRO A 42 5.09 2.84 0.95
CA PRO A 42 5.65 3.08 2.29
C PRO A 42 7.13 2.68 2.49
N VAL A 43 7.79 3.28 3.50
CA VAL A 43 9.22 3.08 3.87
C VAL A 43 9.35 2.07 5.02
N TYR A 44 10.26 1.09 4.96
CA TYR A 44 10.34 -0.03 5.93
C TYR A 44 11.58 -0.10 6.81
N LEU A 45 11.67 0.54 7.99
CA LEU A 45 12.90 0.46 8.82
C LEU A 45 13.01 -0.74 9.79
N GLU A 46 14.22 -1.27 10.02
CA GLU A 46 14.60 -2.38 10.96
C GLU A 46 16.10 -2.41 11.44
N ARG A 47 16.40 -2.00 12.67
CA ARG A 47 17.77 -1.75 13.20
C ARG A 47 18.73 -2.97 13.28
N TYR A 48 19.89 -2.96 12.62
CA TYR A 48 20.89 -4.04 12.78
C TYR A 48 21.81 -3.88 14.01
N GLU A 49 21.99 -4.92 14.83
CA GLU A 49 23.09 -5.06 15.78
C GLU A 49 23.84 -6.37 15.52
N GLY A 50 25.05 -6.27 14.96
CA GLY A 50 25.91 -7.42 14.73
C GLY A 50 26.61 -7.86 16.01
N GLY A 51 26.37 -9.09 16.45
CA GLY A 51 27.19 -9.77 17.46
C GLY A 51 28.45 -10.36 16.82
N GLY A 52 29.62 -9.87 17.24
CA GLY A 52 30.91 -10.47 16.93
C GLY A 52 31.97 -10.00 17.94
N ASN A 53 32.44 -10.91 18.80
CA ASN A 53 33.48 -10.60 19.78
C ASN A 53 34.87 -10.52 19.12
N LEU A 54 35.54 -9.38 19.37
CA LEU A 54 36.98 -9.17 19.55
C LEU A 54 37.95 -9.76 18.51
N LEU A 55 38.67 -8.88 17.81
CA LEU A 55 40.11 -8.66 18.03
C LEU A 55 40.48 -7.19 17.74
N GLN A 56 41.30 -6.64 18.64
CA GLN A 56 41.67 -5.22 18.82
C GLN A 56 42.32 -4.59 17.57
N LYS A 57 42.21 -3.27 17.29
CA LYS A 57 42.83 -2.18 18.06
C LYS A 57 42.35 -0.80 17.57
N ASN A 58 42.10 0.07 18.56
CA ASN A 58 42.16 1.53 18.57
C ASN A 58 41.18 2.34 17.68
N GLN A 59 40.43 3.19 18.38
CA GLN A 59 39.27 4.00 17.97
C GLN A 59 37.99 3.18 17.80
N LYS A 60 37.10 3.24 18.81
CA LYS A 60 35.73 2.75 18.73
C LYS A 60 34.94 3.64 17.77
N GLU A 61 35.13 3.45 16.47
CA GLU A 61 34.10 3.77 15.48
C GLU A 61 33.15 2.58 15.45
N THR A 62 32.00 2.70 16.10
CA THR A 62 30.85 1.83 15.78
C THR A 62 30.43 2.16 14.36
N SER A 63 30.87 1.35 13.40
CA SER A 63 30.43 1.45 12.01
C SER A 63 29.04 0.85 11.90
N PHE A 64 28.09 1.64 11.41
CA PHE A 64 26.74 1.18 11.09
C PHE A 64 26.61 1.09 9.56
N GLU A 65 26.01 0.02 9.02
CA GLU A 65 25.77 -0.14 7.58
C GLU A 65 24.27 -0.02 7.26
N LEU A 66 23.95 0.66 6.17
CA LEU A 66 22.61 0.97 5.68
C LEU A 66 22.50 0.43 4.23
N SER A 67 21.50 -0.40 3.95
CA SER A 67 21.24 -0.91 2.59
C SER A 67 19.98 -0.25 2.03
N LEU A 68 20.10 0.30 0.83
CA LEU A 68 19.00 0.92 0.09
C LEU A 68 18.58 -0.01 -1.07
N SER A 69 17.28 -0.16 -1.35
CA SER A 69 16.83 -0.71 -2.65
C SER A 69 17.04 0.36 -3.75
N PRO A 70 16.88 0.09 -5.06
CA PRO A 70 17.50 0.90 -6.11
C PRO A 70 16.96 2.33 -6.10
N VAL A 71 17.72 3.22 -5.47
CA VAL A 71 17.48 4.66 -5.44
C VAL A 71 18.77 5.38 -5.83
N SER A 72 19.31 5.06 -7.00
CA SER A 72 20.41 5.85 -7.57
C SER A 72 20.02 7.30 -7.84
N ASP A 73 18.71 7.60 -7.91
CA ASP A 73 18.23 8.85 -8.51
C ASP A 73 17.73 9.89 -7.49
N CYS A 74 17.65 9.55 -6.19
CA CYS A 74 17.03 10.46 -5.19
C CYS A 74 17.87 10.72 -3.93
N PHE A 75 18.97 10.00 -3.73
CA PHE A 75 19.97 10.33 -2.70
C PHE A 75 20.95 11.38 -3.25
N THR A 76 20.44 12.58 -3.50
CA THR A 76 21.28 13.74 -3.84
C THR A 76 21.60 14.53 -2.57
N ASP A 77 22.75 15.22 -2.54
CA ASP A 77 23.18 16.11 -1.44
C ASP A 77 22.20 17.27 -1.12
N THR A 78 21.01 17.28 -1.72
CA THR A 78 20.06 18.40 -1.72
C THR A 78 18.78 18.16 -0.91
N HIS A 79 18.61 17.01 -0.25
CA HIS A 79 17.40 16.68 0.51
C HIS A 79 17.68 16.41 1.99
N ASP A 80 16.83 17.00 2.85
CA ASP A 80 16.68 16.60 4.25
C ASP A 80 15.55 15.58 4.37
N ILE A 81 15.78 14.49 5.12
CA ILE A 81 14.78 13.46 5.39
C ILE A 81 14.40 13.54 6.87
N LEU A 82 13.13 13.79 7.13
CA LEU A 82 12.55 13.75 8.47
C LEU A 82 11.68 12.51 8.62
N LEU A 83 11.87 11.80 9.71
CA LEU A 83 11.20 10.55 9.97
C LEU A 83 10.55 10.55 11.33
N PHE A 84 9.24 10.32 11.38
CA PHE A 84 8.45 10.34 12.60
C PHE A 84 7.95 8.93 12.92
N PRO A 85 8.72 8.11 13.66
CA PRO A 85 8.27 6.81 14.11
C PRO A 85 7.16 6.97 15.16
N ASN A 86 6.15 6.10 15.14
CA ASN A 86 5.16 6.05 16.20
C ASN A 86 5.46 4.88 17.13
N ILE A 87 6.44 5.07 18.01
CA ILE A 87 6.84 4.04 18.97
C ILE A 87 5.80 4.05 20.09
N LEU A 88 4.94 3.03 20.12
CA LEU A 88 3.99 2.83 21.21
C LEU A 88 4.63 1.94 22.27
N LYS A 89 4.37 2.23 23.56
CA LYS A 89 4.84 1.37 24.67
C LYS A 89 4.29 -0.04 24.47
N ALA A 90 5.13 -1.05 24.72
CA ALA A 90 4.75 -2.45 24.64
C ALA A 90 3.53 -2.71 25.55
N ASN A 91 2.38 -2.99 24.95
CA ASN A 91 1.27 -3.70 25.56
C ASN A 91 1.01 -4.96 24.73
N THR A 92 0.22 -5.89 25.26
CA THR A 92 -0.07 -7.17 24.60
C THR A 92 -1.01 -7.06 23.39
N ASP A 93 -1.62 -5.90 23.10
CA ASP A 93 -2.58 -5.72 22.01
C ASP A 93 -1.94 -5.02 20.79
N THR A 94 -1.16 -5.78 20.03
CA THR A 94 -0.43 -5.35 18.82
C THR A 94 -1.33 -4.67 17.79
N ILE A 95 -2.55 -5.17 17.56
CA ILE A 95 -3.48 -4.61 16.56
C ILE A 95 -3.98 -3.24 17.00
N SER A 96 -4.39 -3.10 18.27
CA SER A 96 -4.81 -1.80 18.80
C SER A 96 -3.71 -0.74 18.70
N ASN A 97 -2.46 -1.14 18.97
CA ASN A 97 -1.32 -0.24 18.83
C ASN A 97 -1.10 0.15 17.37
N TYR A 98 -1.11 -0.81 16.46
CA TYR A 98 -0.97 -0.54 15.02
C TYR A 98 -2.05 0.42 14.51
N ILE A 99 -3.32 0.20 14.89
CA ILE A 99 -4.44 1.08 14.52
C ILE A 99 -4.24 2.50 15.05
N LYS A 100 -3.92 2.66 16.34
CA LYS A 100 -3.65 3.98 16.94
C LYS A 100 -2.48 4.68 16.25
N SER A 101 -1.43 3.93 15.94
CA SER A 101 -0.26 4.42 15.23
C SER A 101 -0.62 4.90 13.82
N ALA A 102 -1.36 4.07 13.07
CA ALA A 102 -1.81 4.38 11.72
C ALA A 102 -2.69 5.64 11.67
N ILE A 103 -3.62 5.80 12.63
CA ILE A 103 -4.51 6.99 12.71
C ILE A 103 -3.69 8.27 12.89
N ARG A 104 -2.73 8.27 13.82
CA ARG A 104 -1.86 9.43 14.07
C ARG A 104 -1.00 9.76 12.84
N SER A 105 -0.40 8.76 12.21
CA SER A 105 0.45 8.95 11.02
C SER A 105 -0.35 9.48 9.83
N GLN A 106 -1.57 8.96 9.61
CA GLN A 106 -2.46 9.44 8.55
C GLN A 106 -2.92 10.90 8.79
N LYS A 107 -3.16 11.26 10.05
CA LYS A 107 -3.53 12.63 10.43
C LYS A 107 -2.38 13.60 10.16
N LEU A 108 -1.17 13.29 10.64
CA LEU A 108 0.02 14.10 10.38
C LEU A 108 0.29 14.25 8.87
N LEU A 109 0.22 13.16 8.10
CA LEU A 109 0.38 13.20 6.65
C LEU A 109 -0.56 14.23 5.99
N ARG A 110 -1.83 14.25 6.40
CA ARG A 110 -2.80 15.19 5.85
C ARG A 110 -2.49 16.64 6.19
N GLU A 111 -2.15 16.91 7.45
CA GLU A 111 -1.83 18.26 7.88
C GLU A 111 -0.60 18.79 7.12
N ILE A 112 0.43 17.95 6.93
CA ILE A 112 1.63 18.32 6.16
C ILE A 112 1.28 18.56 4.69
N THR A 113 0.53 17.66 4.05
CA THR A 113 0.18 17.78 2.61
C THR A 113 -0.80 18.92 2.31
N GLN A 114 -1.61 19.34 3.30
CA GLN A 114 -2.45 20.54 3.18
C GLN A 114 -1.63 21.83 3.26
N LYS A 115 -0.59 21.85 4.10
CA LYS A 115 0.23 23.04 4.34
C LYS A 115 1.39 23.19 3.35
N TYR A 116 1.98 22.07 2.92
CA TYR A 116 3.18 22.02 2.09
C TYR A 116 2.94 21.19 0.83
N ALA A 117 3.37 21.72 -0.32
CA ALA A 117 3.48 20.97 -1.57
C ALA A 117 4.78 20.15 -1.61
N CYS A 118 5.06 19.41 -0.52
CA CYS A 118 6.26 18.58 -0.39
C CYS A 118 5.96 17.10 -0.60
N ASN A 119 7.00 16.32 -0.90
CA ASN A 119 6.88 14.88 -1.07
C ASN A 119 6.83 14.22 0.31
N VAL A 120 5.68 13.62 0.67
CA VAL A 120 5.48 12.94 1.95
C VAL A 120 4.98 11.54 1.71
N SER A 121 5.52 10.56 2.44
CA SER A 121 5.08 9.17 2.38
C SER A 121 4.76 8.61 3.77
N LEU A 122 3.84 7.65 3.82
CA LEU A 122 3.65 6.82 5.02
C LEU A 122 4.77 5.79 5.08
N SER A 123 5.01 5.24 6.25
CA SER A 123 6.13 4.33 6.47
C SER A 123 5.75 3.33 7.54
N THR A 124 6.21 2.09 7.41
CA THR A 124 5.96 1.01 8.35
C THR A 124 7.29 0.63 8.99
N PHE A 125 7.37 0.66 10.31
CA PHE A 125 8.60 0.43 11.06
C PHE A 125 8.46 -0.87 11.82
N THR A 126 9.52 -1.65 11.88
CA THR A 126 9.58 -2.82 12.75
C THR A 126 10.67 -2.62 13.77
N ASP A 127 10.28 -2.61 15.03
CA ASP A 127 11.19 -2.62 16.16
C ASP A 127 11.41 -4.07 16.57
N ILE A 128 12.67 -4.48 16.53
CA ILE A 128 13.10 -5.80 16.99
C ILE A 128 13.95 -5.54 18.22
N ASP A 129 13.38 -5.88 19.37
CA ASP A 129 14.10 -5.86 20.63
C ASP A 129 15.19 -6.95 20.57
N SER A 130 16.43 -6.60 20.94
CA SER A 130 17.61 -7.49 20.87
C SER A 130 17.61 -8.64 21.88
N ASN A 131 16.59 -8.73 22.73
CA ASN A 131 16.38 -9.88 23.60
C ASN A 131 15.54 -10.92 22.87
N GLN A 132 16.08 -12.13 22.75
CA GLN A 132 15.57 -13.28 21.97
C GLN A 132 14.11 -13.73 22.26
N ASP A 133 13.42 -13.09 23.22
CA ASP A 133 12.04 -13.37 23.60
C ASP A 133 11.04 -12.24 23.24
N ALA A 134 11.46 -11.17 22.56
CA ALA A 134 10.60 -10.02 22.31
C ALA A 134 9.85 -10.15 20.97
N HIS A 135 8.53 -10.21 21.04
CA HIS A 135 7.63 -10.09 19.88
C HIS A 135 8.03 -8.90 18.99
N GLU A 136 8.30 -9.16 17.71
CA GLU A 136 8.56 -8.12 16.69
C GLU A 136 7.40 -7.11 16.67
N LYS A 137 7.67 -5.87 17.07
CA LYS A 137 6.66 -4.81 17.17
C LYS A 137 6.61 -4.06 15.84
N ILE A 138 5.45 -4.07 15.19
CA ILE A 138 5.24 -3.31 13.94
C ILE A 138 4.51 -2.00 14.28
N TYR A 139 5.08 -0.88 13.84
CA TYR A 139 4.53 0.46 13.96
C TYR A 139 4.35 1.08 12.58
N ARG A 140 3.51 2.11 12.47
CA ARG A 140 3.50 3.05 11.33
C ARG A 140 4.05 4.40 11.73
N GLY A 141 4.59 5.13 10.79
CA GLY A 141 5.11 6.49 10.96
C GLY A 141 5.06 7.25 9.64
N VAL A 142 5.62 8.45 9.64
CA VAL A 142 5.60 9.37 8.50
C VAL A 142 7.02 9.70 8.10
N CYS A 143 7.32 9.61 6.81
CA CYS A 143 8.58 10.05 6.22
C CYS A 143 8.32 11.28 5.34
N VAL A 144 9.04 12.36 5.61
CA VAL A 144 8.91 13.64 4.91
C VAL A 144 10.21 13.89 4.15
N PHE A 145 10.09 14.13 2.85
CA PHE A 145 11.22 14.49 1.99
C PHE A 145 11.12 15.97 1.65
N ALA A 146 12.12 16.74 2.06
CA ALA A 146 12.17 18.16 1.79
C ALA A 146 13.45 18.51 1.02
N HIS A 147 13.28 19.17 -0.13
CA HIS A 147 14.42 19.69 -0.88
C HIS A 147 14.91 21.00 -0.24
N HIS A 148 16.23 21.15 -0.03
CA HIS A 148 16.84 22.32 0.60
C HIS A 148 16.51 23.66 -0.09
N SER A 149 16.13 23.64 -1.37
CA SER A 149 15.75 24.84 -2.12
C SER A 149 14.29 25.27 -1.92
N ASP A 150 13.46 24.46 -1.26
CA ASP A 150 12.06 24.82 -1.00
C ASP A 150 11.96 25.80 0.18
N LYS A 151 12.07 27.09 -0.12
CA LYS A 151 11.96 28.18 0.86
C LYS A 151 10.60 28.24 1.57
N LYS A 152 9.58 27.50 1.10
CA LYS A 152 8.27 27.43 1.73
C LYS A 152 8.17 26.31 2.77
N PHE A 153 9.12 25.38 2.80
CA PHE A 153 9.16 24.28 3.75
C PHE A 153 9.84 24.70 5.06
N SER A 154 9.24 24.37 6.22
CA SER A 154 9.82 24.58 7.55
C SER A 154 9.87 23.24 8.29
N ALA A 155 11.08 22.70 8.48
CA ALA A 155 11.30 21.49 9.26
C ALA A 155 10.77 21.62 10.70
N ASN A 156 10.98 22.79 11.33
CA ASN A 156 10.52 23.07 12.68
C ASN A 156 9.00 23.06 12.79
N ASP A 157 8.30 23.59 11.78
CA ASP A 157 6.84 23.55 11.74
C ASP A 157 6.32 22.11 11.64
N VAL A 158 6.94 21.29 10.79
CA VAL A 158 6.59 19.87 10.63
C VAL A 158 6.83 19.10 11.94
N ILE A 159 7.95 19.36 12.63
CA ILE A 159 8.24 18.73 13.92
C ILE A 159 7.24 19.17 14.99
N LYS A 160 6.84 20.45 15.00
CA LYS A 160 5.79 20.95 15.88
C LYS A 160 4.45 20.25 15.61
N MET A 161 4.07 20.11 14.34
CA MET A 161 2.87 19.36 13.94
C MET A 161 2.95 17.89 14.39
N ALA A 162 4.13 17.26 14.30
CA ALA A 162 4.34 15.91 14.80
C ALA A 162 4.16 15.82 16.33
N TYR A 163 4.72 16.76 17.09
CA TYR A 163 4.54 16.84 18.54
C TYR A 163 3.05 17.00 18.92
N GLU A 164 2.32 17.90 18.25
CA GLU A 164 0.87 18.09 18.44
C GLU A 164 0.05 16.81 18.13
N ASN A 165 0.58 15.93 17.29
CA ASN A 165 0.02 14.60 17.01
C ASN A 165 0.58 13.48 17.93
N ASN A 166 1.21 13.84 19.06
CA ASN A 166 1.83 12.95 20.04
C ASN A 166 2.99 12.09 19.48
N LEU A 167 3.70 12.58 18.46
CA LEU A 167 4.92 11.96 17.94
C LEU A 167 6.13 12.66 18.54
N LYS A 168 6.56 12.17 19.71
CA LYS A 168 7.58 12.80 20.55
C LYS A 168 9.02 12.61 20.08
N ARG A 169 9.25 11.72 19.12
CA ARG A 169 10.57 11.43 18.57
C ARG A 169 10.54 11.55 17.07
N HIS A 170 11.65 12.01 16.52
CA HIS A 170 11.89 11.99 15.08
C HIS A 170 13.35 11.70 14.80
N TYR A 171 13.63 11.20 13.60
CA TYR A 171 14.98 11.04 13.08
C TYR A 171 15.21 12.03 11.96
N PHE A 172 16.34 12.71 12.01
CA PHE A 172 16.85 13.56 10.97
C PHE A 172 17.94 12.79 10.22
N ILE A 173 17.68 12.46 8.95
CA ILE A 173 18.62 11.71 8.11
C ILE A 173 19.20 12.66 7.08
N LYS A 174 20.52 12.84 7.13
CA LYS A 174 21.27 13.70 6.22
C LYS A 174 22.32 12.90 5.47
N LEU A 175 22.36 13.06 4.16
CA LEU A 175 23.42 12.46 3.36
C LEU A 175 24.75 13.19 3.57
N ILE A 176 25.81 12.40 3.67
CA ILE A 176 27.19 12.85 3.73
C ILE A 176 27.90 12.29 2.50
N LYS A 177 28.93 13.00 2.03
CA LYS A 177 29.82 12.54 0.95
C LYS A 177 30.33 11.11 1.21
N GLU A 178 30.60 10.39 0.13
CA GLU A 178 31.14 8.99 0.11
C GLU A 178 30.14 7.89 0.43
N GLY A 179 28.85 8.09 0.12
CA GLY A 179 27.83 7.07 0.40
C GLY A 179 27.70 6.83 1.90
N LYS A 180 27.65 7.89 2.71
CA LYS A 180 27.39 7.83 4.15
C LYS A 180 26.14 8.65 4.45
N CYS A 181 25.41 8.31 5.51
CA CYS A 181 24.31 9.15 6.01
C CYS A 181 24.43 9.31 7.51
N ARG A 182 24.20 10.52 8.01
CA ARG A 182 24.09 10.82 9.43
C ARG A 182 22.63 10.72 9.83
N VAL A 183 22.35 10.01 10.90
CA VAL A 183 21.01 9.89 11.47
C VAL A 183 21.07 10.44 12.90
N GLU A 184 20.30 11.48 13.14
CA GLU A 184 20.13 12.06 14.48
C GLU A 184 18.73 11.76 14.99
N GLU A 185 18.62 11.01 16.09
CA GLU A 185 17.37 10.93 16.85
C GLU A 185 17.22 12.20 17.66
N ARG A 186 16.07 12.84 17.57
CA ARG A 186 15.77 14.08 18.27
C ARG A 186 14.42 14.00 18.97
N ASP A 187 14.33 14.71 20.07
CA ASP A 187 13.08 14.91 20.80
C ASP A 187 12.26 16.03 20.11
N SER A 188 11.01 15.74 19.76
CA SER A 188 10.16 16.68 19.01
C SER A 188 9.68 17.89 19.83
N GLU A 189 9.77 17.83 21.16
CA GLU A 189 9.37 18.93 22.06
C GLU A 189 10.52 19.91 22.28
N THR A 190 11.68 19.36 22.65
CA THR A 190 12.87 20.13 23.03
C THR A 190 13.80 20.42 21.86
N MET A 191 13.63 19.72 20.73
CA MET A 191 14.55 19.70 19.59
C MET A 191 15.96 19.19 19.95
N GLY A 192 16.12 18.63 21.16
CA GLY A 192 17.38 18.10 21.66
C GLY A 192 17.77 16.82 20.92
N VAL A 193 19.07 16.67 20.64
CA VAL A 193 19.62 15.44 20.07
C VAL A 193 19.69 14.37 21.17
N LEU A 194 18.99 13.26 20.94
CA LEU A 194 18.98 12.09 21.82
C LEU A 194 20.07 11.10 21.44
N SER A 195 20.30 10.90 20.14
CA SER A 195 21.38 10.07 19.61
C SER A 195 21.82 10.59 18.24
N ASP A 196 23.07 10.33 17.87
CA ASP A 196 23.69 10.80 16.62
C ASP A 196 24.69 9.77 16.11
N HIS A 197 24.44 9.27 14.89
CA HIS A 197 25.18 8.15 14.32
C HIS A 197 25.45 8.38 12.83
N ILE A 198 26.59 7.87 12.35
CA ILE A 198 26.93 7.85 10.92
C ILE A 198 26.83 6.42 10.42
N TYR A 199 26.09 6.25 9.33
CA TYR A 199 25.88 4.99 8.64
C TYR A 199 26.55 5.03 7.27
N ILE A 200 27.08 3.90 6.81
CA ILE A 200 27.58 3.72 5.44
C ILE A 200 26.45 3.17 4.58
N VAL A 201 26.11 3.88 3.52
CA VAL A 201 25.15 3.52 2.48
C VAL A 201 25.83 2.62 1.45
N LYS A 202 25.47 1.34 1.38
CA LYS A 202 25.94 0.43 0.33
C LYS A 202 24.95 0.37 -0.83
N ASP A 203 25.44 0.65 -2.03
CA ASP A 203 24.78 0.43 -3.30
C ASP A 203 24.80 -1.06 -3.68
N SER A 204 23.63 -1.70 -3.70
CA SER A 204 23.52 -3.13 -4.00
C SER A 204 23.58 -3.43 -5.51
N TRP A 205 24.65 -3.03 -6.19
CA TRP A 205 24.90 -3.37 -7.61
C TRP A 205 26.25 -4.08 -7.87
N GLY A 206 26.91 -4.59 -6.82
CA GLY A 206 28.09 -5.46 -6.97
C GLY A 206 27.73 -6.80 -7.63
N THR A 207 28.07 -6.92 -8.92
CA THR A 207 28.17 -8.16 -9.73
C THR A 207 27.06 -9.21 -9.55
N PHE A 208 26.17 -9.23 -10.54
CA PHE A 208 24.98 -10.07 -10.72
C PHE A 208 25.16 -11.60 -10.72
N GLU A 209 26.30 -12.16 -10.32
CA GLU A 209 26.58 -13.60 -10.51
C GLU A 209 26.54 -14.49 -9.28
N LYS A 210 26.43 -13.99 -8.04
CA LYS A 210 26.44 -14.90 -6.86
C LYS A 210 25.49 -14.62 -5.70
N CYS A 211 24.62 -13.62 -5.76
CA CYS A 211 23.54 -13.45 -4.77
C CYS A 211 22.22 -14.09 -5.27
N ARG A 212 22.15 -15.43 -5.26
CA ARG A 212 20.92 -16.20 -5.50
C ARG A 212 19.90 -16.17 -4.35
N SER A 213 19.97 -15.22 -3.42
CA SER A 213 19.08 -15.22 -2.23
C SER A 213 18.66 -13.86 -1.68
N ILE A 214 18.72 -12.78 -2.48
CA ILE A 214 17.95 -11.59 -2.13
C ILE A 214 16.50 -11.88 -2.53
N THR A 215 15.77 -12.52 -1.61
CA THR A 215 14.31 -12.59 -1.61
C THR A 215 13.77 -11.21 -1.97
N GLN A 216 12.89 -11.13 -2.97
CA GLN A 216 12.08 -9.95 -3.26
C GLN A 216 11.68 -9.30 -1.94
N CYS A 217 12.04 -8.04 -1.73
CA CYS A 217 11.49 -7.28 -0.60
C CYS A 217 9.99 -7.20 -0.84
N GLN A 218 9.22 -8.13 -0.29
CA GLN A 218 7.77 -8.02 -0.23
C GLN A 218 7.44 -6.97 0.84
N SER A 219 6.46 -6.12 0.56
CA SER A 219 5.96 -5.16 1.54
C SER A 219 5.65 -5.87 2.87
N ARG A 220 6.27 -5.43 3.98
CA ARG A 220 6.04 -6.04 5.31
C ARG A 220 4.60 -5.90 5.80
N ALA A 221 3.81 -5.02 5.17
CA ALA A 221 2.38 -4.98 5.44
C ALA A 221 1.70 -6.34 5.15
N PHE A 222 2.26 -7.15 4.25
CA PHE A 222 1.74 -8.47 3.88
C PHE A 222 2.44 -9.65 4.58
N SER A 223 3.52 -9.41 5.34
CA SER A 223 4.17 -10.46 6.13
C SER A 223 3.44 -10.77 7.43
N LYS A 224 2.58 -9.85 7.90
CA LYS A 224 1.66 -10.06 9.03
C LYS A 224 0.21 -9.90 8.57
N PRO A 225 -0.49 -11.00 8.23
CA PRO A 225 -1.87 -10.95 7.75
C PRO A 225 -2.82 -10.15 8.65
N ASP A 226 -2.67 -10.23 9.97
CA ASP A 226 -3.47 -9.47 10.96
C ASP A 226 -3.35 -7.93 10.86
N LEU A 227 -2.31 -7.42 10.19
CA LEU A 227 -2.04 -5.98 10.03
C LEU A 227 -2.17 -5.51 8.58
N CYS A 228 -2.55 -6.40 7.68
CA CYS A 228 -2.74 -6.14 6.27
C CYS A 228 -4.12 -5.52 6.00
N PRO A 229 -4.26 -4.52 5.11
CA PRO A 229 -5.57 -4.00 4.69
C PRO A 229 -6.27 -4.88 3.64
N VAL A 230 -5.96 -6.18 3.59
CA VAL A 230 -6.62 -7.18 2.74
C VAL A 230 -7.26 -8.22 3.65
N PHE A 231 -8.59 -8.31 3.58
CA PHE A 231 -9.40 -9.12 4.47
C PHE A 231 -9.96 -10.33 3.70
N HIS A 232 -9.69 -11.53 4.20
CA HIS A 232 -10.20 -12.77 3.61
C HIS A 232 -11.33 -13.38 4.42
N SER A 233 -11.76 -12.70 5.49
CA SER A 233 -12.96 -13.08 6.24
C SER A 233 -13.70 -11.90 6.86
N TYR A 234 -15.00 -12.10 7.09
CA TYR A 234 -15.84 -11.15 7.83
C TYR A 234 -15.28 -10.90 9.23
N VAL A 235 -14.80 -11.96 9.89
CA VAL A 235 -14.31 -11.92 11.27
C VAL A 235 -13.06 -11.05 11.40
N GLU A 236 -12.13 -11.11 10.44
CA GLU A 236 -10.93 -10.27 10.43
C GLU A 236 -11.28 -8.78 10.29
N ALA A 237 -12.14 -8.42 9.34
CA ALA A 237 -12.57 -7.04 9.16
C ALA A 237 -13.30 -6.51 10.40
N ARG A 238 -14.18 -7.33 10.98
CA ARG A 238 -14.91 -7.01 12.22
C ARG A 238 -13.94 -6.84 13.40
N LYS A 239 -12.90 -7.66 13.50
CA LYS A 239 -11.85 -7.57 14.54
C LYS A 239 -11.18 -6.20 14.50
N ILE A 240 -10.79 -5.69 13.32
CA ILE A 240 -10.21 -4.35 13.18
C ILE A 240 -11.18 -3.26 13.65
N LEU A 241 -12.43 -3.31 13.22
CA LEU A 241 -13.43 -2.31 13.59
C LEU A 241 -13.78 -2.35 15.08
N SER A 242 -13.76 -3.52 15.71
CA SER A 242 -13.98 -3.67 17.16
C SER A 242 -12.90 -2.98 18.00
N LYS A 243 -11.67 -2.83 17.46
CA LYS A 243 -10.59 -2.06 18.10
C LYS A 243 -10.78 -0.55 17.94
N CYS A 244 -11.72 -0.11 17.12
CA CYS A 244 -12.07 1.29 16.88
C CYS A 244 -13.30 1.73 17.71
N LYS A 245 -13.60 1.05 18.83
CA LYS A 245 -14.77 1.31 19.69
C LYS A 245 -14.89 2.73 20.25
N ASP A 246 -13.81 3.52 20.20
CA ASP A 246 -13.84 4.93 20.60
C ASP A 246 -14.47 5.83 19.52
N MET A 247 -14.82 5.27 18.34
CA MET A 247 -15.45 5.96 17.21
C MET A 247 -16.93 5.58 17.08
N PRO A 248 -17.88 6.53 17.21
CA PRO A 248 -19.32 6.25 17.05
C PRO A 248 -19.70 5.64 15.70
N GLU A 249 -19.02 6.03 14.63
CA GLU A 249 -19.24 5.50 13.27
C GLU A 249 -18.83 4.03 13.16
N ALA A 250 -17.80 3.60 13.89
CA ALA A 250 -17.40 2.19 13.95
C ALA A 250 -18.42 1.34 14.70
N ILE A 251 -18.97 1.84 15.81
CA ILE A 251 -20.06 1.17 16.53
C ILE A 251 -21.28 1.05 15.63
N THR A 252 -21.68 2.16 14.99
CA THR A 252 -22.83 2.20 14.08
C THR A 252 -22.68 1.20 12.93
N LEU A 253 -21.49 1.11 12.32
CA LEU A 253 -21.20 0.14 11.27
C LEU A 253 -21.37 -1.31 11.75
N LEU A 254 -20.86 -1.63 12.94
CA LEU A 254 -20.96 -2.97 13.52
C LEU A 254 -22.42 -3.33 13.84
N ASP A 255 -23.20 -2.39 14.37
CA ASP A 255 -24.63 -2.57 14.63
C ASP A 255 -25.43 -2.81 13.34
N ILE A 256 -25.09 -2.09 12.26
CA ILE A 256 -25.70 -2.30 10.94
C ILE A 256 -25.31 -3.69 10.41
N ALA A 257 -24.05 -4.09 10.56
CA ALA A 257 -23.58 -5.42 10.16
C ALA A 257 -24.34 -6.52 10.89
N ASP A 258 -24.50 -6.42 12.21
CA ASP A 258 -25.20 -7.42 13.03
C ASP A 258 -26.69 -7.57 12.69
N LYS A 259 -27.31 -6.49 12.21
CA LYS A 259 -28.71 -6.51 11.74
C LYS A 259 -28.88 -7.15 10.37
N ASN A 260 -27.87 -7.07 9.50
CA ASN A 260 -27.97 -7.48 8.09
C ASN A 260 -27.30 -8.82 7.80
N ILE A 261 -26.29 -9.21 8.59
CA ILE A 261 -25.52 -10.44 8.41
C ILE A 261 -25.93 -11.43 9.51
N PRO A 262 -26.58 -12.55 9.17
CA PRO A 262 -26.94 -13.57 10.15
C PRO A 262 -25.69 -14.12 10.84
N GLY A 263 -25.70 -14.24 12.18
CA GLY A 263 -24.51 -14.67 12.93
C GLY A 263 -24.00 -16.09 12.60
N ASN A 264 -24.83 -16.91 11.96
CA ASN A 264 -24.54 -18.29 11.54
C ASN A 264 -24.65 -18.46 10.01
N PHE A 265 -24.46 -17.40 9.22
CA PHE A 265 -24.53 -17.54 7.76
C PHE A 265 -23.45 -18.51 7.26
N ASP A 266 -23.83 -19.41 6.35
CA ASP A 266 -22.91 -20.30 5.64
C ASP A 266 -22.84 -19.86 4.17
N VAL A 267 -21.66 -19.47 3.72
CA VAL A 267 -21.42 -19.07 2.34
C VAL A 267 -21.76 -20.17 1.34
N ASN A 268 -21.59 -21.45 1.71
CA ASN A 268 -21.91 -22.57 0.83
C ASN A 268 -23.41 -22.68 0.62
N GLU A 269 -24.21 -22.47 1.68
CA GLU A 269 -25.66 -22.40 1.58
C GLU A 269 -26.09 -21.22 0.70
N LEU A 270 -25.48 -20.04 0.89
CA LEU A 270 -25.76 -18.87 0.05
C LEU A 270 -25.40 -19.14 -1.41
N GLN A 271 -24.25 -19.78 -1.68
CA GLN A 271 -23.79 -20.11 -3.02
C GLN A 271 -24.72 -21.13 -3.70
N ASN A 272 -25.20 -22.13 -2.96
CA ASN A 272 -26.14 -23.14 -3.46
C ASN A 272 -27.52 -22.56 -3.77
N GLN A 273 -27.89 -21.44 -3.15
CA GLN A 273 -29.14 -20.73 -3.43
C GLN A 273 -29.08 -19.89 -4.72
N ILE A 274 -27.90 -19.62 -5.27
CA ILE A 274 -27.75 -18.85 -6.52
C ILE A 274 -28.33 -19.64 -7.69
N GLN A 275 -29.45 -19.18 -8.25
CA GLN A 275 -30.10 -19.74 -9.43
C GLN A 275 -29.86 -18.90 -10.69
N HIS A 276 -29.48 -17.63 -10.52
CA HIS A 276 -29.25 -16.68 -11.60
C HIS A 276 -27.84 -16.06 -11.52
N PRO A 277 -27.27 -15.62 -12.67
CA PRO A 277 -25.91 -15.09 -12.72
C PRO A 277 -25.68 -13.93 -11.76
N PHE A 278 -24.54 -13.97 -11.06
CA PHE A 278 -24.00 -12.87 -10.28
C PHE A 278 -22.72 -12.37 -10.96
N VAL A 279 -22.78 -11.19 -11.58
CA VAL A 279 -21.67 -10.60 -12.34
C VAL A 279 -21.15 -9.35 -11.64
N VAL A 280 -19.84 -9.27 -11.44
CA VAL A 280 -19.18 -8.08 -10.90
C VAL A 280 -18.52 -7.31 -12.03
N VAL A 281 -18.64 -5.99 -11.99
CA VAL A 281 -17.98 -5.05 -12.89
C VAL A 281 -16.98 -4.22 -12.08
N GLU A 282 -15.70 -4.49 -12.30
CA GLU A 282 -14.56 -3.81 -11.71
C GLU A 282 -13.93 -2.81 -12.68
N GLY A 283 -13.08 -1.92 -12.15
CA GLY A 283 -12.37 -0.93 -12.97
C GLY A 283 -12.03 0.33 -12.20
N LEU A 284 -11.09 1.11 -12.73
CA LEU A 284 -10.76 2.44 -12.20
C LEU A 284 -11.94 3.42 -12.34
N ASP A 285 -11.87 4.56 -11.65
CA ASP A 285 -12.85 5.61 -11.83
C ASP A 285 -12.80 6.17 -13.26
N ALA A 286 -13.98 6.54 -13.77
CA ALA A 286 -14.20 6.98 -15.15
C ALA A 286 -13.88 5.95 -16.28
N THR A 287 -13.82 4.65 -15.98
CA THR A 287 -13.73 3.60 -17.01
C THR A 287 -15.05 3.30 -17.71
N GLY A 288 -16.18 3.84 -17.24
CA GLY A 288 -17.52 3.62 -17.83
C GLY A 288 -18.35 2.54 -17.14
N LYS A 289 -17.98 2.09 -15.94
CA LYS A 289 -18.71 1.06 -15.16
C LYS A 289 -20.20 1.35 -15.02
N THR A 290 -20.57 2.56 -14.58
CA THR A 290 -21.99 2.94 -14.40
C THR A 290 -22.77 2.77 -15.71
N THR A 291 -22.21 3.23 -16.82
CA THR A 291 -22.83 3.10 -18.15
C THR A 291 -22.97 1.65 -18.60
N LEU A 292 -21.94 0.82 -18.38
CA LEU A 292 -22.01 -0.59 -18.73
C LEU A 292 -23.03 -1.33 -17.85
N THR A 293 -22.95 -1.16 -16.54
CA THR A 293 -23.83 -1.85 -15.58
C THR A 293 -25.30 -1.50 -15.83
N GLU A 294 -25.66 -0.23 -16.07
CA GLU A 294 -27.03 0.18 -16.44
C GLU A 294 -27.52 -0.46 -17.74
N THR A 295 -26.60 -0.69 -18.69
CA THR A 295 -26.96 -1.30 -19.97
C THR A 295 -27.16 -2.82 -19.82
N LEU A 296 -26.27 -3.47 -19.06
CA LEU A 296 -26.39 -4.89 -18.73
C LEU A 296 -27.62 -5.19 -17.86
N GLU A 297 -27.95 -4.31 -16.91
CA GLU A 297 -29.17 -4.40 -16.09
C GLU A 297 -30.42 -4.58 -16.95
N LYS A 298 -30.59 -3.71 -17.96
CA LYS A 298 -31.75 -3.75 -18.85
C LYS A 298 -31.76 -4.98 -19.73
N LYS A 299 -30.59 -5.40 -20.23
CA LYS A 299 -30.47 -6.52 -21.16
C LYS A 299 -30.72 -7.86 -20.47
N LEU A 300 -30.13 -8.07 -19.30
CA LEU A 300 -30.26 -9.29 -18.51
C LEU A 300 -31.52 -9.34 -17.62
N ASN A 301 -32.36 -8.30 -17.66
CA ASN A 301 -33.43 -8.10 -16.68
C ASN A 301 -32.92 -8.30 -15.24
N ALA A 302 -31.73 -7.75 -14.96
CA ALA A 302 -31.00 -7.92 -13.73
C ALA A 302 -31.31 -6.81 -12.72
N VAL A 303 -30.82 -6.95 -11.49
CA VAL A 303 -30.74 -5.86 -10.50
C VAL A 303 -29.31 -5.39 -10.36
N ARG A 304 -29.14 -4.08 -10.18
CA ARG A 304 -27.84 -3.52 -9.83
C ARG A 304 -27.65 -3.30 -8.33
N TYR A 305 -26.48 -3.71 -7.87
CA TYR A 305 -25.94 -3.38 -6.56
C TYR A 305 -24.62 -2.63 -6.71
N TYR A 306 -24.19 -1.96 -5.64
CA TYR A 306 -22.97 -1.19 -5.59
C TYR A 306 -22.36 -1.24 -4.19
N THR A 307 -21.04 -1.04 -4.10
CA THR A 307 -20.35 -0.84 -2.82
C THR A 307 -19.84 0.59 -2.68
N PRO A 308 -19.96 1.20 -1.48
CA PRO A 308 -20.62 0.67 -0.28
C PRO A 308 -22.15 0.63 -0.44
N PRO A 309 -22.85 -0.34 0.17
CA PRO A 309 -24.30 -0.46 0.03
C PRO A 309 -25.04 0.66 0.80
N PRO A 310 -26.31 0.95 0.47
CA PRO A 310 -27.07 2.08 1.02
C PRO A 310 -27.06 2.17 2.55
N GLU A 311 -27.09 1.02 3.22
CA GLU A 311 -27.14 0.89 4.67
C GLU A 311 -25.95 1.56 5.35
N VAL A 312 -24.77 1.53 4.71
CA VAL A 312 -23.53 2.06 5.28
C VAL A 312 -22.95 3.24 4.50
N ALA A 313 -23.54 3.60 3.36
CA ALA A 313 -23.06 4.66 2.49
C ALA A 313 -22.88 6.02 3.20
N HIS A 314 -23.73 6.32 4.18
CA HIS A 314 -23.64 7.54 4.98
C HIS A 314 -22.36 7.64 5.84
N LEU A 315 -21.72 6.50 6.15
CA LEU A 315 -20.47 6.43 6.92
C LEU A 315 -19.23 6.60 6.04
N ARG A 316 -19.38 6.52 4.70
CA ARG A 316 -18.27 6.51 3.74
C ARG A 316 -17.30 7.67 3.95
N LYS A 317 -17.81 8.90 4.09
CA LYS A 317 -16.98 10.11 4.23
C LYS A 317 -16.04 10.01 5.44
N PHE A 318 -16.50 9.40 6.52
CA PHE A 318 -15.70 9.19 7.73
C PHE A 318 -14.61 8.12 7.50
N PHE A 319 -14.97 6.95 6.98
CA PHE A 319 -14.01 5.85 6.78
C PHE A 319 -13.00 6.11 5.67
N ASP A 320 -13.38 6.81 4.60
CA ASP A 320 -12.44 7.29 3.57
C ASP A 320 -11.39 8.22 4.18
N ALA A 321 -11.72 8.87 5.31
CA ALA A 321 -10.79 9.69 6.06
C ALA A 321 -9.83 8.88 6.97
N LEU A 322 -9.96 7.57 7.10
CA LEU A 322 -9.13 6.76 7.99
C LEU A 322 -7.97 6.02 7.27
N PRO A 323 -7.00 5.47 8.01
CA PRO A 323 -5.94 4.64 7.44
C PRO A 323 -6.48 3.43 6.68
N GLU A 324 -5.69 2.91 5.74
CA GLU A 324 -6.10 1.81 4.83
C GLU A 324 -6.66 0.60 5.58
N ILE A 325 -6.04 0.15 6.67
CA ILE A 325 -6.53 -1.02 7.42
C ILE A 325 -7.97 -0.84 7.92
N ILE A 326 -8.34 0.37 8.37
CA ILE A 326 -9.70 0.66 8.86
C ILE A 326 -10.64 0.92 7.68
N ARG A 327 -10.17 1.67 6.67
CA ARG A 327 -10.96 1.96 5.46
C ARG A 327 -11.35 0.67 4.74
N ARG A 328 -10.40 -0.25 4.52
CA ARG A 328 -10.65 -1.54 3.86
C ARG A 328 -11.50 -2.47 4.73
N ALA A 329 -11.41 -2.39 6.05
CA ALA A 329 -12.35 -3.10 6.92
C ALA A 329 -13.79 -2.61 6.72
N TYR A 330 -14.02 -1.30 6.61
CA TYR A 330 -15.34 -0.73 6.28
C TYR A 330 -15.89 -1.24 4.95
N TYR A 331 -15.10 -1.16 3.87
CA TYR A 331 -15.53 -1.68 2.56
C TYR A 331 -15.76 -3.19 2.58
N CYS A 332 -14.93 -3.94 3.31
CA CYS A 332 -15.10 -5.38 3.51
C CYS A 332 -16.44 -5.70 4.19
N ILE A 333 -16.81 -5.03 5.29
CA ILE A 333 -18.13 -5.19 5.92
C ILE A 333 -19.26 -4.88 4.93
N GLY A 334 -19.11 -3.82 4.13
CA GLY A 334 -20.06 -3.49 3.06
C GLY A 334 -20.23 -4.62 2.04
N ASN A 335 -19.13 -5.31 1.67
CA ASN A 335 -19.18 -6.47 0.78
C ASN A 335 -19.98 -7.63 1.40
N TYR A 336 -19.83 -7.91 2.70
CA TYR A 336 -20.61 -8.96 3.35
C TYR A 336 -22.09 -8.61 3.48
N ILE A 337 -22.43 -7.36 3.80
CA ILE A 337 -23.83 -6.89 3.86
C ILE A 337 -24.51 -7.11 2.50
N VAL A 338 -23.89 -6.64 1.42
CA VAL A 338 -24.48 -6.76 0.08
C VAL A 338 -24.47 -8.21 -0.41
N ALA A 339 -23.51 -9.06 -0.02
CA ALA A 339 -23.50 -10.48 -0.38
C ALA A 339 -24.77 -11.22 0.09
N ILE A 340 -25.28 -10.92 1.30
CA ILE A 340 -26.54 -11.50 1.79
C ILE A 340 -27.73 -11.07 0.92
N GLN A 341 -27.73 -9.83 0.44
CA GLN A 341 -28.78 -9.30 -0.44
C GLN A 341 -28.72 -9.95 -1.83
N ILE A 342 -27.51 -10.04 -2.40
CA ILE A 342 -27.25 -10.66 -3.70
C ILE A 342 -27.71 -12.12 -3.69
N ALA A 343 -27.39 -12.88 -2.65
CA ALA A 343 -27.79 -14.28 -2.55
C ALA A 343 -29.32 -14.48 -2.60
N ARG A 344 -30.09 -13.55 -2.03
CA ARG A 344 -31.57 -13.59 -2.08
C ARG A 344 -32.09 -13.20 -3.46
N GLU A 345 -31.54 -12.15 -4.06
CA GLU A 345 -31.98 -11.68 -5.38
C GLU A 345 -31.66 -12.67 -6.49
N CYS A 346 -30.48 -13.30 -6.43
CA CYS A 346 -30.03 -14.33 -7.37
C CYS A 346 -30.86 -15.62 -7.36
N GLN A 347 -31.86 -15.75 -6.47
CA GLN A 347 -32.86 -16.82 -6.56
C GLN A 347 -33.92 -16.55 -7.64
N ASN A 348 -34.09 -15.28 -8.04
CA ASN A 348 -35.19 -14.85 -8.92
C ASN A 348 -34.72 -14.15 -10.20
N LYS A 349 -33.57 -13.48 -10.18
CA LYS A 349 -33.05 -12.71 -11.32
C LYS A 349 -31.54 -12.52 -11.22
N ALA A 350 -30.91 -12.20 -12.36
CA ALA A 350 -29.50 -11.91 -12.40
C ALA A 350 -29.15 -10.66 -11.58
N VAL A 351 -27.91 -10.58 -11.10
CA VAL A 351 -27.39 -9.43 -10.38
C VAL A 351 -26.12 -8.92 -11.03
N ILE A 352 -26.05 -7.60 -11.24
CA ILE A 352 -24.86 -6.88 -11.69
C ILE A 352 -24.34 -6.02 -10.54
N MET A 353 -23.06 -6.14 -10.21
CA MET A 353 -22.45 -5.44 -9.08
C MET A 353 -21.38 -4.45 -9.56
N ASP A 354 -21.53 -3.17 -9.22
CA ASP A 354 -20.48 -2.15 -9.44
C ASP A 354 -19.54 -2.13 -8.23
N ARG A 355 -18.32 -2.69 -8.44
CA ARG A 355 -17.27 -2.92 -7.44
C ARG A 355 -17.65 -3.88 -6.31
N PHE A 356 -16.74 -4.78 -5.96
CA PHE A 356 -16.93 -5.71 -4.84
C PHE A 356 -15.62 -5.95 -4.07
N TRP A 357 -15.32 -7.18 -3.69
CA TRP A 357 -14.11 -7.51 -2.93
C TRP A 357 -12.81 -7.18 -3.70
N HIS A 358 -12.75 -7.44 -5.01
CA HIS A 358 -11.56 -7.14 -5.81
C HIS A 358 -11.19 -5.67 -5.75
N SER A 359 -12.15 -4.75 -5.82
CA SER A 359 -11.91 -3.32 -5.56
C SER A 359 -11.28 -3.06 -4.20
N THR A 360 -11.81 -3.68 -3.15
CA THR A 360 -11.29 -3.49 -1.78
C THR A 360 -9.83 -3.95 -1.69
N THR A 361 -9.55 -5.15 -2.20
CA THR A 361 -8.21 -5.76 -2.17
C THR A 361 -7.22 -5.02 -3.07
N ALA A 362 -7.59 -4.69 -4.30
CA ALA A 362 -6.69 -4.06 -5.25
C ALA A 362 -6.18 -2.70 -4.74
N TYR A 363 -7.07 -1.90 -4.14
CA TYR A 363 -6.67 -0.64 -3.51
C TYR A 363 -5.91 -0.86 -2.20
N GLY A 364 -6.25 -1.87 -1.40
CA GLY A 364 -5.48 -2.23 -0.20
C GLY A 364 -4.04 -2.58 -0.54
N VAL A 365 -3.83 -3.40 -1.58
CA VAL A 365 -2.51 -3.75 -2.09
C VAL A 365 -1.80 -2.50 -2.61
N ALA A 366 -2.39 -1.79 -3.58
CA ALA A 366 -1.73 -0.68 -4.26
C ALA A 366 -1.32 0.49 -3.33
N ASN A 367 -2.03 0.68 -2.20
CA ASN A 367 -1.70 1.70 -1.20
C ASN A 367 -0.58 1.31 -0.23
N GLU A 368 -0.33 0.01 -0.02
CA GLU A 368 0.70 -0.51 0.91
C GLU A 368 1.95 -1.04 0.21
N THR A 369 2.00 -0.89 -1.11
CA THR A 369 3.12 -1.29 -1.96
C THR A 369 3.57 -0.13 -2.83
N SER A 370 4.85 -0.11 -3.13
CA SER A 370 5.46 0.49 -4.31
C SER A 370 5.42 -0.45 -5.54
N THR A 371 5.93 0.00 -6.68
CA THR A 371 5.93 -0.82 -7.92
C THR A 371 6.91 -1.98 -7.85
N SER A 372 7.94 -1.90 -7.00
CA SER A 372 8.99 -2.91 -6.90
C SER A 372 8.76 -3.97 -5.82
N ASP A 373 7.82 -3.76 -4.90
CA ASP A 373 7.53 -4.64 -3.75
C ASP A 373 6.07 -5.14 -3.72
N MET A 374 5.32 -4.97 -4.82
CA MET A 374 4.01 -5.58 -4.97
C MET A 374 4.09 -7.11 -4.82
N PRO A 375 3.20 -7.75 -4.03
CA PRO A 375 3.16 -9.20 -3.92
C PRO A 375 3.08 -9.88 -5.30
N PRO A 376 3.86 -10.95 -5.56
CA PRO A 376 3.85 -11.61 -6.87
C PRO A 376 2.50 -12.30 -7.16
N SER A 377 2.24 -12.64 -8.42
CA SER A 377 1.09 -13.51 -8.79
C SER A 377 1.11 -14.82 -7.99
N GLY A 378 -0.06 -15.38 -7.67
CA GLY A 378 -0.19 -16.55 -6.78
C GLY A 378 -0.05 -16.24 -5.29
N HIS A 379 0.28 -15.00 -4.90
CA HIS A 379 0.33 -14.62 -3.49
C HIS A 379 -1.06 -14.63 -2.84
N TRP A 380 -1.14 -15.03 -1.57
CA TRP A 380 -2.41 -15.25 -0.85
C TRP A 380 -3.34 -14.02 -0.86
N VAL A 381 -2.77 -12.81 -0.90
CA VAL A 381 -3.52 -11.54 -0.93
C VAL A 381 -4.47 -11.40 -2.13
N TYR A 382 -4.23 -12.15 -3.20
CA TYR A 382 -5.04 -12.11 -4.40
C TYR A 382 -6.10 -13.21 -4.45
N GLN A 383 -6.13 -14.10 -3.45
CA GLN A 383 -7.09 -15.19 -3.39
C GLN A 383 -8.44 -14.69 -2.90
N TRP A 384 -9.50 -15.16 -3.53
CA TRP A 384 -10.85 -14.85 -3.07
C TRP A 384 -11.11 -15.34 -1.63
N PRO A 385 -11.79 -14.55 -0.78
CA PRO A 385 -12.22 -14.94 0.56
C PRO A 385 -13.10 -16.19 0.52
N SER A 386 -12.76 -17.17 1.35
CA SER A 386 -13.48 -18.46 1.39
C SER A 386 -14.90 -18.35 1.94
N ASP A 387 -15.18 -17.32 2.75
CA ASP A 387 -16.46 -17.07 3.45
C ASP A 387 -17.32 -15.99 2.79
N LEU A 388 -16.95 -15.47 1.61
CA LEU A 388 -17.74 -14.47 0.87
C LEU A 388 -18.34 -15.07 -0.39
N LEU A 389 -19.60 -14.70 -0.68
CA LEU A 389 -20.32 -15.13 -1.88
C LEU A 389 -19.50 -14.85 -3.15
N LYS A 390 -19.21 -15.89 -3.92
CA LYS A 390 -18.34 -15.81 -5.09
C LYS A 390 -19.15 -15.43 -6.34
N PRO A 391 -18.70 -14.44 -7.12
CA PRO A 391 -19.37 -14.09 -8.36
C PRO A 391 -19.17 -15.15 -9.44
N THR A 392 -20.17 -15.29 -10.30
CA THR A 392 -20.12 -16.15 -11.50
C THR A 392 -19.02 -15.66 -12.45
N LEU A 393 -18.91 -14.33 -12.61
CA LEU A 393 -17.95 -13.70 -13.50
C LEU A 393 -17.55 -12.32 -12.99
N VAL A 394 -16.31 -11.91 -13.27
CA VAL A 394 -15.82 -10.57 -12.98
C VAL A 394 -15.27 -9.94 -14.25
N LEU A 395 -15.87 -8.82 -14.66
CA LEU A 395 -15.45 -8.00 -15.79
C LEU A 395 -14.61 -6.84 -15.28
N PHE A 396 -13.39 -6.67 -15.76
CA PHE A 396 -12.49 -5.58 -15.37
C PHE A 396 -12.33 -4.59 -16.52
N LEU A 397 -12.96 -3.41 -16.40
CA LEU A 397 -12.92 -2.39 -17.44
C LEU A 397 -11.63 -1.60 -17.34
N THR A 398 -10.85 -1.61 -18.42
CA THR A 398 -9.66 -0.79 -18.57
C THR A 398 -9.83 0.22 -19.70
N VAL A 399 -9.21 1.38 -19.55
CA VAL A 399 -9.15 2.43 -20.57
C VAL A 399 -7.77 3.04 -20.55
N THR A 400 -7.40 3.71 -21.64
CA THR A 400 -6.18 4.53 -21.63
C THR A 400 -6.38 5.74 -20.72
N GLU A 401 -5.26 6.29 -20.23
CA GLU A 401 -5.30 7.44 -19.32
C GLU A 401 -5.89 8.68 -19.99
N GLU A 402 -5.64 8.87 -21.29
CA GLU A 402 -6.18 9.97 -22.08
C GLU A 402 -7.72 9.92 -22.09
N VAL A 403 -8.28 8.74 -22.36
CA VAL A 403 -9.74 8.52 -22.35
C VAL A 403 -10.30 8.71 -20.94
N ARG A 404 -9.61 8.22 -19.91
CA ARG A 404 -10.04 8.39 -18.51
C ARG A 404 -10.12 9.86 -18.12
N ARG A 405 -9.09 10.65 -18.45
CA ARG A 405 -9.04 12.10 -18.18
C ARG A 405 -10.14 12.87 -18.89
N GLN A 406 -10.38 12.55 -20.16
CA GLN A 406 -11.48 13.14 -20.94
C GLN A 406 -12.86 12.85 -20.31
N ARG A 407 -13.06 11.63 -19.80
CA ARG A 407 -14.32 11.26 -19.14
C ARG A 407 -14.46 11.92 -17.76
N LEU A 408 -13.36 12.10 -17.03
CA LEU A 408 -13.36 12.79 -15.73
C LEU A 408 -13.73 14.28 -15.87
N SER A 409 -13.18 14.97 -16.87
CA SER A 409 -13.46 16.40 -17.08
C SER A 409 -14.93 16.68 -17.42
N GLY A 410 -15.65 15.70 -17.99
CA GLY A 410 -17.08 15.81 -18.31
C GLY A 410 -18.05 15.46 -17.18
N ARG A 411 -17.59 14.92 -16.03
CA ARG A 411 -18.47 14.29 -15.01
C ARG A 411 -19.09 15.26 -13.99
N GLY A 412 -18.61 16.51 -13.88
CA GLY A 412 -19.28 17.59 -13.15
C GLY A 412 -19.65 17.33 -11.67
N GLY A 413 -18.82 16.61 -10.90
CA GLY A 413 -19.11 16.25 -9.51
C GLY A 413 -17.91 16.38 -8.55
N ALA A 414 -18.16 16.19 -7.25
CA ALA A 414 -17.10 16.22 -6.24
C ALA A 414 -16.15 15.02 -6.39
N ILE A 415 -14.86 15.31 -6.57
CA ILE A 415 -13.81 14.32 -6.77
C ILE A 415 -13.43 13.70 -5.42
N THR A 416 -13.50 12.38 -5.31
CA THR A 416 -13.09 11.63 -4.10
C THR A 416 -11.56 11.70 -3.90
N PHE A 417 -11.08 11.43 -2.68
CA PHE A 417 -9.63 11.38 -2.42
C PHE A 417 -8.92 10.35 -3.30
N GLU A 418 -9.55 9.19 -3.52
CA GLU A 418 -9.02 8.15 -4.40
C GLU A 418 -8.99 8.61 -5.87
N GLU A 419 -10.02 9.31 -6.36
CA GLU A 419 -10.02 9.88 -7.71
C GLU A 419 -8.94 10.97 -7.88
N GLN A 420 -8.70 11.80 -6.85
CA GLN A 420 -7.60 12.77 -6.85
C GLN A 420 -6.23 12.09 -6.87
N HIS A 421 -6.07 11.00 -6.12
CA HIS A 421 -4.83 10.22 -6.09
C HIS A 421 -4.60 9.54 -7.44
N LEU A 422 -5.65 8.93 -8.01
CA LEU A 422 -5.64 8.34 -9.34
C LEU A 422 -5.32 9.37 -10.42
N ASP A 423 -5.66 10.65 -10.27
CA ASP A 423 -5.31 11.66 -11.28
C ASP A 423 -3.82 12.02 -11.25
N LYS A 424 -3.21 12.06 -10.06
CA LYS A 424 -1.84 12.59 -9.88
C LYS A 424 -0.75 11.53 -9.93
N ASP A 425 -1.07 10.27 -9.63
CA ASP A 425 -0.07 9.22 -9.40
C ASP A 425 -0.17 8.10 -10.46
N ILE A 426 0.69 8.18 -11.49
CA ILE A 426 0.79 7.17 -12.56
C ILE A 426 1.16 5.80 -11.98
N LEU A 427 2.08 5.78 -11.03
CA LEU A 427 2.63 4.54 -10.48
C LEU A 427 1.59 3.83 -9.61
N PHE A 428 0.80 4.58 -8.83
CA PHE A 428 -0.35 4.04 -8.11
C PHE A 428 -1.38 3.41 -9.06
N ARG A 429 -1.69 4.07 -10.19
CA ARG A 429 -2.58 3.49 -11.21
C ARG A 429 -2.05 2.18 -11.77
N GLN A 430 -0.75 2.13 -12.08
CA GLN A 430 -0.11 0.91 -12.57
C GLN A 430 -0.20 -0.23 -11.55
N ARG A 431 0.13 0.05 -10.28
CA ARG A 431 -0.01 -0.93 -9.19
C ARG A 431 -1.44 -1.42 -9.03
N LEU A 432 -2.41 -0.51 -9.09
CA LEU A 432 -3.80 -0.85 -8.95
C LEU A 432 -4.30 -1.74 -10.08
N CYS A 433 -3.99 -1.40 -11.34
CA CYS A 433 -4.31 -2.25 -12.49
C CYS A 433 -3.64 -3.61 -12.40
N GLU A 434 -2.36 -3.63 -12.00
CA GLU A 434 -1.62 -4.87 -11.84
C GLU A 434 -2.17 -5.74 -10.71
N ALA A 435 -2.64 -5.14 -9.60
CA ALA A 435 -3.32 -5.86 -8.54
C ALA A 435 -4.61 -6.52 -9.04
N TYR A 436 -5.43 -5.84 -9.87
CA TYR A 436 -6.60 -6.48 -10.50
C TYR A 436 -6.22 -7.66 -11.40
N ARG A 437 -5.15 -7.53 -12.19
CA ARG A 437 -4.68 -8.60 -13.09
C ARG A 437 -4.17 -9.84 -12.34
N ARG A 438 -3.70 -9.66 -11.10
CA ARG A 438 -3.21 -10.75 -10.25
C ARG A 438 -4.30 -11.45 -9.45
N MET A 439 -5.54 -10.96 -9.48
CA MET A 439 -6.65 -11.55 -8.72
C MET A 439 -6.98 -12.97 -9.16
N GLU A 440 -7.29 -13.82 -8.19
CA GLU A 440 -7.54 -15.24 -8.40
C GLU A 440 -8.84 -15.68 -7.72
N ASN A 441 -9.50 -16.67 -8.33
CA ASN A 441 -10.63 -17.41 -7.77
C ASN A 441 -11.88 -16.61 -7.35
N PRO A 442 -12.37 -15.63 -8.14
CA PRO A 442 -12.25 -15.63 -9.60
C PRO A 442 -11.28 -14.58 -10.15
N VAL A 443 -10.78 -14.86 -11.36
CA VAL A 443 -9.94 -13.93 -12.13
C VAL A 443 -10.77 -12.76 -12.67
N CYS A 444 -10.12 -11.62 -12.83
CA CYS A 444 -10.70 -10.45 -13.49
C CYS A 444 -10.52 -10.55 -15.01
N ILE A 445 -11.61 -10.66 -15.77
CA ILE A 445 -11.55 -10.69 -17.23
C ILE A 445 -11.49 -9.26 -17.76
N GLU A 446 -10.34 -8.90 -18.33
CA GLU A 446 -10.10 -7.55 -18.82
C GLU A 446 -10.95 -7.24 -20.07
N ILE A 447 -11.68 -6.13 -20.03
CA ILE A 447 -12.44 -5.56 -21.16
C ILE A 447 -11.86 -4.18 -21.48
N ASP A 448 -11.33 -4.05 -22.70
CA ASP A 448 -10.87 -2.76 -23.22
C ASP A 448 -12.08 -1.86 -23.51
N ALA A 449 -12.27 -0.85 -22.67
CA ALA A 449 -13.37 0.09 -22.72
C ALA A 449 -13.04 1.40 -23.45
N LYS A 450 -12.00 1.43 -24.30
CA LYS A 450 -11.61 2.62 -25.09
C LYS A 450 -12.59 2.97 -26.22
N GLY A 451 -13.36 1.99 -26.70
CA GLY A 451 -14.29 2.14 -27.83
C GLY A 451 -15.58 2.88 -27.47
N SER A 452 -16.54 2.86 -28.41
CA SER A 452 -17.89 3.40 -28.17
C SER A 452 -18.65 2.58 -27.12
N LYS A 453 -19.70 3.16 -26.53
CA LYS A 453 -20.56 2.47 -25.57
C LYS A 453 -21.06 1.14 -26.12
N GLU A 454 -21.52 1.12 -27.37
CA GLU A 454 -22.09 -0.04 -28.05
C GLU A 454 -21.04 -1.14 -28.24
N SER A 455 -19.80 -0.76 -28.63
CA SER A 455 -18.71 -1.71 -28.79
C SER A 455 -18.30 -2.36 -27.47
N VAL A 456 -18.25 -1.59 -26.38
CA VAL A 456 -17.90 -2.09 -25.04
C VAL A 456 -19.00 -3.02 -24.52
N VAL A 457 -20.26 -2.64 -24.69
CA VAL A 457 -21.40 -3.48 -24.33
C VAL A 457 -21.37 -4.80 -25.10
N LYS A 458 -21.18 -4.76 -26.43
CA LYS A 458 -21.07 -5.97 -27.25
C LYS A 458 -19.94 -6.90 -26.79
N THR A 459 -18.79 -6.34 -26.45
CA THR A 459 -17.65 -7.12 -25.95
C THR A 459 -17.96 -7.77 -24.59
N ALA A 460 -18.65 -7.05 -23.71
CA ALA A 460 -19.09 -7.58 -22.43
C ALA A 460 -20.13 -8.70 -22.61
N GLU A 461 -21.09 -8.52 -23.52
CA GLU A 461 -22.09 -9.51 -23.90
C GLU A 461 -21.44 -10.80 -24.44
N GLU A 462 -20.56 -10.70 -25.43
CA GLU A 462 -19.81 -11.83 -25.98
C GLU A 462 -18.99 -12.54 -24.89
N THR A 463 -18.44 -11.78 -23.94
CA THR A 463 -17.70 -12.34 -22.79
C THR A 463 -18.62 -13.10 -21.84
N LEU A 464 -19.82 -12.58 -21.55
CA LEU A 464 -20.82 -13.25 -20.72
C LEU A 464 -21.28 -14.56 -21.36
N GLU A 465 -21.64 -14.53 -22.66
CA GLU A 465 -22.08 -15.71 -23.41
C GLU A 465 -21.00 -16.80 -23.46
N LYS A 466 -19.74 -16.41 -23.69
CA LYS A 466 -18.59 -17.33 -23.69
C LYS A 466 -18.42 -18.07 -22.35
N HIS A 467 -18.88 -17.47 -21.25
CA HIS A 467 -18.85 -18.06 -19.92
C HIS A 467 -20.20 -18.66 -19.49
N GLY A 468 -21.10 -18.91 -20.45
CA GLY A 468 -22.36 -19.62 -20.22
C GLY A 468 -23.48 -18.76 -19.62
N ILE A 469 -23.29 -17.44 -19.54
CA ILE A 469 -24.33 -16.52 -19.08
C ILE A 469 -25.15 -16.10 -20.30
N LYS A 470 -26.41 -16.56 -20.36
CA LYS A 470 -27.34 -16.20 -21.44
C LYS A 470 -27.92 -14.81 -21.19
N LEU A 471 -27.90 -13.98 -22.23
CA LEU A 471 -28.41 -12.60 -22.23
C LEU A 471 -29.92 -12.55 -22.41
#